data_AF-A0A9W9YDM5-F1
#
_entry.id   AF-A0A9W9YDM5-F1
#
_cell.length_a   1.000
_cell.length_b   1.000
_cell.length_c   1.000
_cell.angle_alpha   90.00
_cell.angle_beta   90.00
_cell.angle_gamma   90.00
#
_symmetry.space_group_name_H-M   'P 1'
#
loop_
_entity.id
_entity.type
_entity.pdbx_description
1 polymer ?
#
loop_
_entity_poly.entity_id
_entity_poly.type
_entity_poly.pdbx_seq_one_letter_code
_entity_poly.pdbx_strand_id
1 'polypeptide(L)'
;MNSINNNNIVTLGSLMAQDLPQACILPERPSTFNHKASFVNDKKYVIHDYSSNIIADHRYLKAMRACPVAGNELPILLTRPVNPRIKEHWFTWLPFLPKPDIRIFDKEDTKKHPLIVNFPFQSFPAEKHAVDPDIHYELSSKTRIPEMGAPCPRYMSRESYTLPCMIKTTQGVGGRGVFLARTKDQAREAFRELKTNFHCQDPVITEVIQHITEFLNAQLYLFKMATFTGWE
;
A
#
# COMPACT_ATOMS: atom_id res chain seq x y z
N MET A 1 -11.10 35.85 -1.19
CA MET A 1 -10.31 34.60 -1.22
C MET A 1 -8.86 35.00 -1.35
N ASN A 2 -8.10 34.90 -0.25
CA ASN A 2 -6.68 35.23 -0.27
C ASN A 2 -5.94 34.17 -1.10
N SER A 3 -5.10 34.61 -2.04
CA SER A 3 -4.23 33.72 -2.80
C SER A 3 -3.31 32.98 -1.82
N ILE A 4 -3.50 31.67 -1.69
CA ILE A 4 -2.55 30.82 -1.00
C ILE A 4 -1.24 30.91 -1.79
N ASN A 5 -0.17 31.34 -1.12
CA ASN A 5 1.14 31.45 -1.73
C ASN A 5 1.66 30.02 -1.95
N ASN A 6 1.73 29.57 -3.21
CA ASN A 6 2.01 28.17 -3.61
C ASN A 6 3.41 27.66 -3.22
N ASN A 7 4.31 28.51 -2.72
CA ASN A 7 5.72 28.16 -2.52
C ASN A 7 6.01 27.19 -1.36
N ASN A 8 5.03 26.86 -0.52
CA ASN A 8 5.23 26.01 0.66
C ASN A 8 4.44 24.69 0.63
N ILE A 9 3.80 24.34 -0.50
CA ILE A 9 2.98 23.13 -0.58
C ILE A 9 3.89 21.93 -0.82
N VAL A 10 3.89 21.01 0.14
CA VAL A 10 4.61 19.73 0.04
C VAL A 10 3.69 18.70 -0.62
N THR A 11 4.18 18.07 -1.69
CA THR A 11 3.48 17.03 -2.45
C THR A 11 4.24 15.72 -2.33
N LEU A 12 3.61 14.62 -2.71
CA LEU A 12 4.28 13.31 -2.75
C LEU A 12 5.50 13.34 -3.69
N GLY A 13 5.33 13.94 -4.87
CA GLY A 13 6.38 14.10 -5.88
C GLY A 13 7.51 15.01 -5.42
N SER A 14 7.21 16.12 -4.74
CA SER A 14 8.26 17.04 -4.26
C SER A 14 9.12 16.42 -3.16
N LEU A 15 8.55 15.53 -2.33
CA LEU A 15 9.32 14.73 -1.38
C LEU A 15 10.18 13.70 -2.11
N MET A 16 9.55 12.86 -2.94
CA MET A 16 10.22 11.76 -3.64
C MET A 16 11.32 12.23 -4.60
N ALA A 17 11.13 13.38 -5.25
CA ALA A 17 12.11 13.95 -6.18
C ALA A 17 13.41 14.38 -5.50
N GLN A 18 13.41 14.61 -4.17
CA GLN A 18 14.63 14.93 -3.43
C GLN A 18 15.63 13.77 -3.41
N ASP A 19 15.12 12.53 -3.37
CA ASP A 19 15.95 11.32 -3.36
C ASP A 19 16.04 10.66 -4.76
N LEU A 20 14.99 10.78 -5.56
CA LEU A 20 14.82 10.10 -6.86
C LEU A 20 14.22 11.04 -7.93
N PRO A 21 14.95 12.08 -8.37
CA PRO A 21 14.43 13.12 -9.28
C PRO A 21 14.06 12.61 -10.68
N GLN A 22 14.48 11.39 -11.02
CA GLN A 22 14.25 10.76 -12.32
C GLN A 22 13.25 9.62 -12.24
N ALA A 23 12.53 9.46 -11.12
CA ALA A 23 11.58 8.36 -10.95
C ALA A 23 10.20 8.67 -11.54
N CYS A 24 9.39 7.62 -11.68
CA CYS A 24 7.95 7.75 -11.89
C CYS A 24 7.20 7.07 -10.73
N ILE A 25 6.05 7.62 -10.35
CA ILE A 25 5.20 7.04 -9.31
C ILE A 25 4.21 6.08 -9.97
N LEU A 26 4.22 4.80 -9.56
CA LEU A 26 3.25 3.79 -9.99
C LEU A 26 2.43 3.33 -8.76
N PRO A 27 1.26 3.94 -8.51
CA PRO A 27 0.50 3.74 -7.27
C PRO A 27 -0.38 2.48 -7.28
N GLU A 28 -0.66 1.88 -8.44
CA GLU A 28 -1.39 0.62 -8.50
C GLU A 28 -0.55 -0.49 -7.86
N ARG A 29 -1.13 -1.35 -7.02
CA ARG A 29 -0.44 -2.55 -6.50
C ARG A 29 -0.68 -3.70 -7.45
N PRO A 30 0.19 -4.72 -7.56
CA PRO A 30 -0.14 -5.99 -8.23
C PRO A 30 -1.18 -6.79 -7.44
N SER A 31 -1.64 -7.92 -7.99
CA SER A 31 -2.55 -8.86 -7.32
C SER A 31 -2.05 -10.29 -7.44
N THR A 32 -2.27 -11.11 -6.41
CA THR A 32 -1.98 -12.54 -6.49
C THR A 32 -3.20 -13.33 -6.92
N PHE A 33 -4.39 -12.97 -6.41
CA PHE A 33 -5.61 -13.75 -6.64
C PHE A 33 -6.48 -13.24 -7.79
N ASN A 34 -6.25 -12.02 -8.28
CA ASN A 34 -6.92 -11.48 -9.46
C ASN A 34 -6.03 -11.55 -10.70
N HIS A 35 -6.10 -12.66 -11.44
CA HIS A 35 -5.35 -12.86 -12.69
C HIS A 35 -5.82 -11.97 -13.86
N LYS A 36 -6.92 -11.23 -13.71
CA LYS A 36 -7.37 -10.23 -14.70
C LYS A 36 -6.84 -8.82 -14.41
N ALA A 37 -6.05 -8.68 -13.35
CA ALA A 37 -5.40 -7.43 -13.01
C ALA A 37 -4.39 -6.99 -14.08
N SER A 38 -4.13 -5.68 -14.16
CA SER A 38 -3.07 -5.13 -15.01
C SER A 38 -1.69 -5.70 -14.65
N PHE A 39 -1.49 -5.98 -13.36
CA PHE A 39 -0.25 -6.55 -12.83
C PHE A 39 -0.57 -7.70 -11.87
N VAL A 40 0.12 -8.83 -12.08
CA VAL A 40 -0.08 -10.08 -11.36
C VAL A 40 1.22 -10.53 -10.69
N ASN A 41 1.15 -10.83 -9.40
CA ASN A 41 2.21 -11.48 -8.63
C ASN A 41 1.76 -12.90 -8.22
N ASP A 42 1.96 -13.88 -9.09
CA ASP A 42 1.56 -15.28 -8.87
C ASP A 42 2.71 -16.21 -8.39
N LYS A 43 3.93 -15.68 -8.21
CA LYS A 43 5.12 -16.48 -7.87
C LYS A 43 5.84 -16.01 -6.62
N LYS A 44 6.42 -14.80 -6.65
CA LYS A 44 7.42 -14.37 -5.64
C LYS A 44 6.83 -13.46 -4.57
N TYR A 45 6.19 -12.38 -5.01
CA TYR A 45 5.74 -11.31 -4.12
C TYR A 45 4.23 -11.44 -3.84
N VAL A 46 3.88 -12.42 -3.01
CA VAL A 46 2.47 -12.75 -2.70
C VAL A 46 1.78 -11.60 -1.95
N ILE A 47 0.61 -11.20 -2.43
CA ILE A 47 -0.29 -10.30 -1.73
C ILE A 47 -1.53 -11.09 -1.35
N HIS A 48 -1.90 -11.04 -0.07
CA HIS A 48 -3.11 -11.71 0.42
C HIS A 48 -4.36 -10.85 0.12
N ASP A 49 -4.66 -10.67 -1.15
CA ASP A 49 -5.75 -9.81 -1.66
C ASP A 49 -6.98 -10.57 -2.16
N TYR A 50 -7.07 -11.87 -1.87
CA TYR A 50 -8.21 -12.72 -2.23
C TYR A 50 -9.56 -12.04 -1.96
N SER A 51 -10.48 -12.22 -2.91
CA SER A 51 -11.84 -11.72 -2.90
C SER A 51 -12.77 -12.80 -3.44
N SER A 52 -13.84 -13.12 -2.73
CA SER A 52 -14.92 -13.93 -3.30
C SER A 52 -15.64 -13.22 -4.45
N ASN A 53 -15.58 -11.89 -4.49
CA ASN A 53 -16.06 -11.07 -5.60
C ASN A 53 -14.89 -10.33 -6.27
N ILE A 54 -14.34 -10.94 -7.32
CA ILE A 54 -13.22 -10.39 -8.10
C ILE A 54 -13.65 -9.20 -8.98
N ILE A 55 -14.94 -9.10 -9.32
CA ILE A 55 -15.50 -8.05 -10.18
C ILE A 55 -15.52 -6.70 -9.45
N ALA A 56 -15.60 -6.73 -8.11
CA ALA A 56 -15.50 -5.55 -7.25
C ALA A 56 -14.04 -5.07 -7.03
N ASP A 57 -13.05 -5.60 -7.77
CA ASP A 57 -11.67 -5.12 -7.66
C ASP A 57 -11.49 -3.77 -8.38
N HIS A 58 -11.61 -2.70 -7.60
CA HIS A 58 -11.39 -1.32 -8.03
C HIS A 58 -9.95 -0.81 -7.76
N ARG A 59 -8.94 -1.68 -7.89
CA ARG A 59 -7.52 -1.30 -7.67
C ARG A 59 -7.06 -0.08 -8.46
N TYR A 60 -7.48 0.06 -9.71
CA TYR A 60 -7.19 1.25 -10.52
C TYR A 60 -7.78 2.54 -9.91
N LEU A 61 -8.96 2.49 -9.29
CA LEU A 61 -9.53 3.66 -8.58
C LEU A 61 -8.76 3.97 -7.29
N LYS A 62 -8.24 2.95 -6.60
CA LYS A 62 -7.38 3.16 -5.41
C LYS A 62 -6.08 3.85 -5.82
N ALA A 63 -5.49 3.44 -6.94
CA ALA A 63 -4.29 4.05 -7.52
C ALA A 63 -4.50 5.56 -7.81
N MET A 64 -5.68 5.92 -8.33
CA MET A 64 -6.04 7.32 -8.63
C MET A 64 -6.11 8.24 -7.40
N ARG A 65 -6.23 7.70 -6.16
CA ARG A 65 -6.29 8.51 -4.95
C ARG A 65 -5.00 9.29 -4.67
N ALA A 66 -3.87 8.83 -5.20
CA ALA A 66 -2.59 9.51 -5.07
C ALA A 66 -2.47 10.72 -6.01
N CYS A 67 -3.20 10.75 -7.13
CA CYS A 67 -3.08 11.81 -8.14
C CYS A 67 -3.21 13.24 -7.61
N PRO A 68 -4.26 13.62 -6.83
CA PRO A 68 -4.40 15.03 -6.42
C PRO A 68 -3.24 15.51 -5.54
N VAL A 69 -2.59 14.63 -4.78
CA VAL A 69 -1.47 14.94 -3.89
C VAL A 69 -0.10 14.63 -4.49
N ALA A 70 -0.06 14.15 -5.73
CA ALA A 70 1.17 13.71 -6.38
C ALA A 70 2.13 14.88 -6.66
N GLY A 71 1.60 16.09 -6.87
CA GLY A 71 2.40 17.19 -7.41
C GLY A 71 2.75 16.99 -8.88
N ASN A 72 3.62 17.85 -9.41
CA ASN A 72 4.02 17.85 -10.82
C ASN A 72 5.53 17.63 -11.01
N GLU A 73 6.25 17.31 -9.94
CA GLU A 73 7.69 17.08 -9.93
C GLU A 73 8.06 15.73 -10.57
N LEU A 74 7.25 14.70 -10.34
CA LEU A 74 7.42 13.36 -10.92
C LEU A 74 6.14 12.92 -11.65
N PRO A 75 6.24 12.23 -12.80
CA PRO A 75 5.09 11.65 -13.46
C PRO A 75 4.41 10.58 -12.60
N ILE A 76 3.08 10.62 -12.52
CA ILE A 76 2.27 9.54 -11.94
C ILE A 76 1.66 8.68 -13.05
N LEU A 77 1.99 7.39 -13.03
CA LEU A 77 1.62 6.43 -14.06
C LEU A 77 0.37 5.67 -13.66
N LEU A 78 -0.67 5.72 -14.50
CA LEU A 78 -1.90 4.98 -14.31
C LEU A 78 -2.11 3.97 -15.44
N THR A 79 -2.75 2.85 -15.12
CA THR A 79 -3.15 1.84 -16.12
C THR A 79 -4.37 2.28 -16.93
N ARG A 80 -5.11 3.28 -16.44
CA ARG A 80 -6.36 3.77 -17.05
C ARG A 80 -6.47 5.28 -16.98
N PRO A 81 -7.11 5.93 -17.96
CA PRO A 81 -7.37 7.36 -17.90
C PRO A 81 -8.30 7.71 -16.74
N VAL A 82 -8.02 8.83 -16.08
CA VAL A 82 -8.89 9.39 -15.04
C VAL A 82 -10.11 10.03 -15.70
N ASN A 83 -11.30 9.71 -15.20
CA ASN A 83 -12.54 10.33 -15.65
C ASN A 83 -12.46 11.87 -15.47
N PRO A 84 -12.83 12.68 -16.48
CA PRO A 84 -12.80 14.14 -16.38
C PRO A 84 -13.52 14.72 -15.14
N ARG A 85 -14.64 14.12 -14.72
CA ARG A 85 -15.39 14.56 -13.51
C ARG A 85 -14.62 14.35 -12.21
N ILE A 86 -13.77 13.32 -12.15
CA ILE A 86 -12.90 13.10 -10.99
C ILE A 86 -11.81 14.19 -10.96
N LYS A 87 -11.22 14.52 -12.12
CA LYS A 87 -10.25 15.61 -12.22
C LYS A 87 -10.87 16.95 -11.82
N GLU A 88 -12.06 17.24 -12.34
CA GLU A 88 -12.83 18.43 -11.98
C GLU A 88 -13.07 18.50 -10.48
N HIS A 89 -13.55 17.42 -9.87
CA HIS A 89 -13.74 17.34 -8.42
C HIS A 89 -12.46 17.67 -7.64
N TRP A 90 -11.32 17.10 -8.02
CA TRP A 90 -10.04 17.44 -7.38
C TRP A 90 -9.69 18.91 -7.54
N PHE A 91 -9.85 19.50 -8.72
CA PHE A 91 -9.54 20.91 -8.94
C PHE A 91 -10.49 21.87 -8.21
N THR A 92 -11.75 21.47 -8.01
CA THR A 92 -12.71 22.26 -7.23
C THR A 92 -12.36 22.27 -5.74
N TRP A 93 -12.00 21.11 -5.18
CA TRP A 93 -11.82 20.95 -3.73
C TRP A 93 -10.38 21.11 -3.25
N LEU A 94 -9.41 20.90 -4.13
CA LEU A 94 -7.98 21.02 -3.85
C LEU A 94 -7.30 21.98 -4.83
N PRO A 95 -7.81 23.21 -5.03
CA PRO A 95 -7.30 24.14 -6.04
C PRO A 95 -5.88 24.63 -5.76
N PHE A 96 -5.41 24.46 -4.52
CA PHE A 96 -4.08 24.84 -4.07
C PHE A 96 -3.02 23.79 -4.43
N LEU A 97 -3.39 22.54 -4.71
CA LEU A 97 -2.41 21.51 -5.08
C LEU A 97 -1.97 21.69 -6.55
N PRO A 98 -0.67 21.52 -6.87
CA PRO A 98 -0.20 21.51 -8.24
C PRO A 98 -0.93 20.46 -9.08
N LYS A 99 -1.20 20.79 -10.35
CA LYS A 99 -1.85 19.85 -11.26
C LYS A 99 -0.90 18.69 -11.56
N PRO A 100 -1.28 17.43 -11.30
CA PRO A 100 -0.38 16.31 -11.47
C PRO A 100 -0.07 16.00 -12.95
N ASP A 101 1.17 15.59 -13.22
CA ASP A 101 1.57 15.01 -14.50
C ASP A 101 1.14 13.54 -14.58
N ILE A 102 -0.12 13.32 -14.99
CA ILE A 102 -0.71 11.99 -15.12
C ILE A 102 -0.42 11.42 -16.51
N ARG A 103 0.29 10.29 -16.56
CA ARG A 103 0.58 9.54 -17.79
C ARG A 103 -0.02 8.15 -17.76
N ILE A 104 -0.27 7.57 -18.94
CA ILE A 104 -0.77 6.20 -19.06
C ILE A 104 0.42 5.26 -19.18
N PHE A 105 0.53 4.31 -18.25
CA PHE A 105 1.68 3.41 -18.12
C PHE A 105 2.02 2.71 -19.45
N ASP A 106 1.04 2.08 -20.10
CA ASP A 106 1.24 1.34 -21.36
C ASP A 106 1.63 2.23 -22.55
N LYS A 107 1.52 3.55 -22.42
CA LYS A 107 1.86 4.53 -23.46
C LYS A 107 3.17 5.26 -23.16
N GLU A 108 3.77 5.01 -22.01
CA GLU A 108 4.94 5.73 -21.52
C GLU A 108 6.20 4.86 -21.65
N ASP A 109 7.20 5.37 -22.37
CA ASP A 109 8.53 4.79 -22.33
C ASP A 109 9.22 5.21 -21.02
N THR A 110 9.04 4.39 -19.99
CA THR A 110 9.71 4.61 -18.69
C THR A 110 11.22 4.33 -18.74
N LYS A 111 11.80 3.95 -19.89
CA LYS A 111 13.25 3.72 -20.12
C LYS A 111 13.93 2.96 -18.98
N LYS A 112 14.95 3.56 -18.35
CA LYS A 112 15.63 3.08 -17.14
C LYS A 112 15.22 3.87 -15.89
N HIS A 113 14.17 4.70 -15.98
CA HIS A 113 13.65 5.43 -14.83
C HIS A 113 13.12 4.43 -13.79
N PRO A 114 13.54 4.56 -12.52
CA PRO A 114 13.03 3.70 -11.45
C PRO A 114 11.57 4.05 -11.16
N LEU A 115 10.82 3.02 -10.75
CA LEU A 115 9.42 3.13 -10.37
C LEU A 115 9.32 3.14 -8.84
N ILE A 116 8.68 4.18 -8.32
CA ILE A 116 8.26 4.25 -6.93
C ILE A 116 6.91 3.54 -6.85
N VAL A 117 6.90 2.42 -6.13
CA VAL A 117 5.77 1.50 -6.08
C VAL A 117 5.27 1.29 -4.67
N ASN A 118 4.00 0.95 -4.51
CA ASN A 118 3.40 0.64 -3.22
C ASN A 118 3.62 -0.82 -2.76
N PHE A 119 4.12 -1.66 -3.65
CA PHE A 119 4.49 -3.06 -3.41
C PHE A 119 5.38 -3.55 -4.57
N PRO A 120 6.30 -4.50 -4.36
CA PRO A 120 7.14 -5.02 -5.44
C PRO A 120 6.34 -5.78 -6.51
N PHE A 121 6.81 -5.69 -7.75
CA PHE A 121 6.22 -6.28 -8.93
C PHE A 121 7.13 -7.35 -9.49
N GLN A 122 6.65 -8.59 -9.59
CA GLN A 122 7.48 -9.67 -10.13
C GLN A 122 7.69 -9.56 -11.65
N SER A 123 6.85 -8.79 -12.35
CA SER A 123 6.92 -8.56 -13.79
C SER A 123 8.00 -7.55 -14.17
N PHE A 124 8.53 -6.80 -13.21
CA PHE A 124 9.58 -5.82 -13.46
C PHE A 124 10.93 -6.35 -13.00
N PRO A 125 12.02 -6.01 -13.70
CA PRO A 125 13.36 -6.35 -13.23
C PRO A 125 13.69 -5.55 -11.95
N ALA A 126 14.67 -6.00 -11.17
CA ALA A 126 14.95 -5.43 -9.86
C ALA A 126 15.36 -3.95 -9.94
N GLU A 127 16.18 -3.59 -10.93
CA GLU A 127 16.64 -2.22 -11.20
C GLU A 127 15.53 -1.24 -11.57
N LYS A 128 14.34 -1.75 -11.90
CA LYS A 128 13.16 -0.92 -12.13
C LYS A 128 12.48 -0.47 -10.86
N HIS A 129 12.82 -1.03 -9.70
CA HIS A 129 12.25 -0.63 -8.44
C HIS A 129 13.12 0.44 -7.77
N ALA A 130 12.49 1.49 -7.26
CA ALA A 130 13.16 2.53 -6.47
C ALA A 130 13.79 2.00 -5.17
N VAL A 131 13.23 0.92 -4.63
CA VAL A 131 13.71 0.19 -3.45
C VAL A 131 13.91 -1.25 -3.89
N ASP A 132 14.96 -1.91 -3.38
CA ASP A 132 15.16 -3.34 -3.63
C ASP A 132 13.85 -4.12 -3.37
N PRO A 133 13.34 -4.88 -4.37
CA PRO A 133 12.01 -5.46 -4.27
C PRO A 133 11.92 -6.57 -3.22
N ASP A 134 13.02 -7.25 -2.88
CA ASP A 134 13.04 -8.29 -1.85
C ASP A 134 12.98 -7.66 -0.46
N ILE A 135 13.76 -6.60 -0.24
CA ILE A 135 13.68 -5.79 0.98
C ILE A 135 12.29 -5.17 1.13
N HIS A 136 11.74 -4.58 0.07
CA HIS A 136 10.41 -3.98 0.11
C HIS A 136 9.31 -5.02 0.44
N TYR A 137 9.41 -6.21 -0.13
CA TYR A 137 8.48 -7.31 0.19
C TYR A 137 8.57 -7.70 1.66
N GLU A 138 9.79 -7.88 2.16
CA GLU A 138 10.05 -8.26 3.55
C GLU A 138 9.51 -7.21 4.53
N LEU A 139 9.83 -5.94 4.32
CA LEU A 139 9.38 -4.82 5.16
C LEU A 139 7.87 -4.60 5.12
N SER A 140 7.20 -5.03 4.04
CA SER A 140 5.73 -4.98 3.95
C SER A 140 5.03 -6.00 4.85
N SER A 141 5.75 -7.02 5.33
CA SER A 141 5.17 -8.10 6.12
C SER A 141 4.86 -7.67 7.55
N LYS A 142 3.66 -8.01 8.02
CA LYS A 142 3.29 -7.83 9.43
C LYS A 142 4.17 -8.64 10.38
N THR A 143 4.83 -9.71 9.92
CA THR A 143 5.75 -10.50 10.74
C THR A 143 6.99 -9.71 11.18
N ARG A 144 7.34 -8.64 10.46
CA ARG A 144 8.52 -7.82 10.75
C ARG A 144 8.25 -6.69 11.74
N ILE A 145 6.98 -6.39 12.06
CA ILE A 145 6.61 -5.30 12.98
C ILE A 145 7.33 -5.42 14.35
N PRO A 146 7.44 -6.61 14.99
CA PRO A 146 8.16 -6.73 16.26
C PRO A 146 9.65 -6.40 16.16
N GLU A 147 10.27 -6.62 15.00
CA GLU A 147 11.69 -6.37 14.77
C GLU A 147 12.00 -4.88 14.56
N MET A 148 10.97 -4.06 14.25
CA MET A 148 11.12 -2.63 14.00
C MET A 148 11.24 -1.80 15.30
N GLY A 149 11.04 -2.40 16.48
CA GLY A 149 11.08 -1.71 17.77
C GLY A 149 9.87 -0.81 18.07
N ALA A 150 8.86 -0.81 17.20
CA ALA A 150 7.61 -0.09 17.43
C ALA A 150 6.73 -0.81 18.48
N PRO A 151 6.04 -0.08 19.37
CA PRO A 151 5.03 -0.67 20.24
C PRO A 151 3.98 -1.41 19.39
N CYS A 152 3.76 -2.68 19.69
CA CYS A 152 2.80 -3.50 18.96
C CYS A 152 2.09 -4.48 19.91
N PRO A 153 0.88 -4.95 19.54
CA PRO A 153 0.19 -5.99 20.30
C PRO A 153 1.06 -7.24 20.41
N ARG A 154 1.02 -7.92 21.55
CA ARG A 154 1.80 -9.14 21.78
C ARG A 154 1.51 -10.19 20.71
N TYR A 155 2.57 -10.65 20.05
CA TYR A 155 2.53 -11.74 19.09
C TYR A 155 2.46 -13.08 19.81
N MET A 156 1.74 -14.03 19.23
CA MET A 156 1.53 -15.37 19.77
C MET A 156 1.76 -16.43 18.70
N SER A 157 1.94 -17.67 19.14
CA SER A 157 2.02 -18.82 18.23
C SER A 157 0.68 -19.53 18.10
N ARG A 158 0.57 -20.40 17.09
CA ARG A 158 -0.63 -21.20 16.86
C ARG A 158 -0.89 -22.24 17.97
N GLU A 159 0.17 -22.65 18.66
CA GLU A 159 0.16 -23.63 19.74
C GLU A 159 -0.18 -22.99 21.10
N SER A 160 0.01 -21.67 21.24
CA SER A 160 -0.01 -20.98 22.53
C SER A 160 -0.81 -19.67 22.57
N TYR A 161 -1.72 -19.45 21.61
CA TYR A 161 -2.54 -18.24 21.59
C TYR A 161 -3.61 -18.21 22.70
N THR A 162 -3.92 -17.01 23.18
CA THR A 162 -4.98 -16.74 24.16
C THR A 162 -6.18 -16.09 23.48
N LEU A 163 -7.40 -16.40 23.94
CA LEU A 163 -8.64 -15.80 23.42
C LEU A 163 -9.10 -14.62 24.30
N PRO A 164 -9.69 -13.56 23.72
CA PRO A 164 -9.83 -13.34 22.28
C PRO A 164 -8.49 -12.97 21.61
N CYS A 165 -8.30 -13.36 20.35
CA CYS A 165 -7.12 -13.01 19.55
C CYS A 165 -7.49 -12.43 18.17
N MET A 166 -6.55 -11.71 17.57
CA MET A 166 -6.59 -11.35 16.16
C MET A 166 -5.75 -12.34 15.36
N ILE A 167 -6.29 -12.84 14.25
CA ILE A 167 -5.59 -13.74 13.31
C ILE A 167 -5.58 -13.06 11.94
N LYS A 168 -4.40 -12.84 11.37
CA LYS A 168 -4.20 -11.99 10.20
C LYS A 168 -3.27 -12.65 9.19
N THR A 169 -3.48 -12.37 7.91
CA THR A 169 -2.47 -12.64 6.88
C THR A 169 -1.23 -11.76 7.05
N THR A 170 -0.06 -12.26 6.65
CA THR A 170 1.21 -11.51 6.72
C THR A 170 1.18 -10.30 5.78
N GLN A 171 0.90 -10.54 4.50
CA GLN A 171 0.83 -9.54 3.41
C GLN A 171 -0.60 -9.05 3.07
N GLY A 172 -1.54 -9.08 4.02
CA GLY A 172 -2.94 -8.64 3.80
C GLY A 172 -3.11 -7.14 3.56
N VAL A 173 -4.07 -6.79 2.71
CA VAL A 173 -4.39 -5.40 2.32
C VAL A 173 -5.88 -5.09 2.56
N GLY A 174 -6.18 -3.89 3.05
CA GLY A 174 -7.56 -3.38 3.15
C GLY A 174 -8.47 -4.21 4.05
N GLY A 175 -7.94 -4.75 5.15
CA GLY A 175 -8.69 -5.56 6.11
C GLY A 175 -8.97 -7.01 5.67
N ARG A 176 -8.54 -7.41 4.47
CA ARG A 176 -8.72 -8.78 3.97
C ARG A 176 -7.87 -9.77 4.76
N GLY A 177 -8.44 -10.95 5.04
CA GLY A 177 -7.78 -12.00 5.80
C GLY A 177 -7.43 -11.56 7.22
N VAL A 178 -8.32 -10.80 7.86
CA VAL A 178 -8.22 -10.37 9.27
C VAL A 178 -9.44 -10.87 10.02
N PHE A 179 -9.23 -11.61 11.10
CA PHE A 179 -10.27 -12.25 11.89
C PHE A 179 -10.10 -11.91 13.36
N LEU A 180 -11.21 -11.63 14.03
CA LEU A 180 -11.30 -11.59 15.49
C LEU A 180 -11.86 -12.94 15.95
N ALA A 181 -11.06 -13.71 16.66
CA ALA A 181 -11.50 -14.97 17.26
C ALA A 181 -11.75 -14.77 18.76
N ARG A 182 -13.01 -14.93 19.19
CA ARG A 182 -13.41 -14.92 20.60
C ARG A 182 -13.54 -16.34 21.16
N THR A 183 -13.71 -17.33 20.29
CA THR A 183 -13.82 -18.74 20.64
C THR A 183 -12.80 -19.60 19.88
N LYS A 184 -12.57 -20.83 20.36
CA LYS A 184 -11.69 -21.78 19.67
C LYS A 184 -12.22 -22.14 18.28
N ASP A 185 -13.54 -22.25 18.11
CA ASP A 185 -14.13 -22.58 16.80
C ASP A 185 -13.94 -21.45 15.80
N GLN A 186 -14.11 -20.18 16.23
CA GLN A 186 -13.80 -19.01 15.39
C GLN A 186 -12.31 -18.97 14.99
N ALA A 187 -11.40 -19.32 15.90
CA ALA A 187 -9.97 -19.41 15.58
C ALA A 187 -9.68 -20.51 14.56
N ARG A 188 -10.26 -21.72 14.72
CA ARG A 188 -10.12 -22.82 13.75
C ARG A 188 -10.64 -22.42 12.37
N GLU A 189 -11.78 -21.74 12.33
CA GLU A 189 -12.37 -21.26 11.08
C GLU A 189 -11.48 -20.22 10.40
N ALA A 190 -10.97 -19.24 11.16
CA ALA A 190 -10.02 -18.26 10.64
C ALA A 190 -8.76 -18.94 10.05
N PHE A 191 -8.16 -19.92 10.74
CA PHE A 191 -7.02 -20.65 10.22
C PHE A 191 -7.35 -21.44 8.94
N ARG A 192 -8.54 -22.06 8.88
CA ARG A 192 -9.00 -22.78 7.70
C ARG A 192 -9.17 -21.85 6.50
N GLU A 193 -9.81 -20.70 6.72
CA GLU A 193 -10.05 -19.66 5.72
C GLU A 193 -8.72 -19.10 5.18
N LEU A 194 -7.78 -18.77 6.07
CA LEU A 194 -6.46 -18.27 5.69
C LEU A 194 -5.64 -19.28 4.89
N LYS A 195 -5.68 -20.55 5.28
CA LYS A 195 -4.97 -21.61 4.56
C LYS A 195 -5.58 -21.87 3.18
N THR A 196 -6.92 -21.93 3.11
CA THR A 196 -7.63 -22.40 1.92
C THR A 196 -7.78 -21.32 0.86
N ASN A 197 -8.20 -20.11 1.27
CA ASN A 197 -8.57 -19.05 0.32
C ASN A 197 -7.46 -18.00 0.17
N PHE A 198 -6.70 -17.73 1.23
CA PHE A 198 -5.59 -16.77 1.19
C PHE A 198 -4.24 -17.45 0.96
N HIS A 199 -4.16 -18.79 0.97
CA HIS A 199 -2.90 -19.54 0.87
C HIS A 199 -1.83 -19.11 1.91
N CYS A 200 -2.26 -18.56 3.04
CA CYS A 200 -1.38 -18.05 4.10
C CYS A 200 -1.12 -19.18 5.11
N GLN A 201 0.07 -19.79 5.05
CA GLN A 201 0.44 -20.88 5.96
C GLN A 201 0.79 -20.40 7.36
N ASP A 202 1.48 -19.26 7.45
CA ASP A 202 2.00 -18.69 8.69
C ASP A 202 1.32 -17.35 9.00
N PRO A 203 0.08 -17.37 9.54
CA PRO A 203 -0.63 -16.14 9.86
C PRO A 203 -0.01 -15.45 11.09
N VAL A 204 -0.17 -14.14 11.14
CA VAL A 204 0.13 -13.33 12.32
C VAL A 204 -1.00 -13.49 13.33
N ILE A 205 -0.66 -13.94 14.54
CA ILE A 205 -1.59 -14.06 15.67
C ILE A 205 -1.16 -13.06 16.73
N THR A 206 -2.08 -12.18 17.13
CA THR A 206 -1.82 -11.19 18.19
C THR A 206 -2.93 -11.16 19.21
N GLU A 207 -2.65 -10.59 20.38
CA GLU A 207 -3.71 -10.23 21.32
C GLU A 207 -4.68 -9.21 20.70
N VAL A 208 -5.85 -9.11 21.31
CA VAL A 208 -6.82 -8.07 20.98
C VAL A 208 -6.57 -6.88 21.89
N ILE A 209 -6.27 -5.73 21.29
CA ILE A 209 -6.26 -4.46 22.02
C ILE A 209 -7.72 -4.04 22.26
N GLN A 210 -8.07 -3.86 23.52
CA GLN A 210 -9.41 -3.49 23.96
C GLN A 210 -9.45 -2.02 24.35
N HIS A 211 -10.66 -1.46 24.46
CA HIS A 211 -10.89 -0.10 24.94
C HIS A 211 -10.17 0.98 24.11
N ILE A 212 -10.09 0.80 22.79
CA ILE A 212 -9.54 1.79 21.88
C ILE A 212 -10.47 3.02 21.88
N THR A 213 -10.00 4.14 22.41
CA THR A 213 -10.72 5.42 22.43
C THR A 213 -10.38 6.30 21.23
N GLU A 214 -9.17 6.14 20.70
CA GLU A 214 -8.62 6.97 19.62
C GLU A 214 -7.83 6.10 18.63
N PHE A 215 -7.77 6.56 17.38
CA PHE A 215 -7.00 5.93 16.32
C PHE A 215 -6.26 7.02 15.54
N LEU A 216 -4.93 6.96 15.58
CA LEU A 216 -4.06 7.85 14.83
C LEU A 216 -3.58 7.16 13.56
N ASN A 217 -3.63 7.88 12.44
CA ASN A 217 -3.03 7.47 11.18
C ASN A 217 -2.06 8.55 10.73
N ALA A 218 -0.76 8.24 10.72
CA ALA A 218 0.30 9.17 10.34
C ALA A 218 0.88 8.80 8.98
N GLN A 219 1.19 9.82 8.17
CA GLN A 219 1.92 9.66 6.91
C GLN A 219 3.34 10.21 7.10
N LEU A 220 4.34 9.36 6.85
CA LEU A 220 5.74 9.68 7.09
C LEU A 220 6.54 9.65 5.78
N TYR A 221 7.51 10.55 5.65
CA TYR A 221 8.53 10.49 4.60
C TYR A 221 9.92 10.43 5.25
N LEU A 222 10.68 9.41 4.87
CA LEU A 222 12.05 9.19 5.32
C LEU A 222 13.00 9.47 4.16
N PHE A 223 13.84 10.49 4.31
CA PHE A 223 14.87 10.81 3.33
C PHE A 223 15.93 9.73 3.29
N LYS A 224 16.59 9.54 2.14
CA LYS A 224 17.70 8.57 2.01
C LYS A 224 18.86 8.87 2.96
N MET A 225 19.01 10.12 3.40
CA MET A 225 20.00 10.54 4.40
C MET A 225 19.57 10.26 5.86
N ALA A 226 18.51 9.46 6.08
CA ALA A 226 17.95 9.12 7.39
C ALA A 226 17.43 10.32 8.21
N THR A 227 17.10 11.44 7.56
CA THR A 227 16.34 12.54 8.15
C THR A 227 14.84 12.32 8.01
N PHE A 228 14.05 12.85 8.96
CA PHE A 228 12.61 12.63 9.05
C PHE A 228 11.83 13.94 8.89
N THR A 229 10.72 13.89 8.15
CA THR A 229 9.66 14.91 8.18
C THR A 229 8.31 14.22 8.41
N GLY A 230 7.58 14.66 9.43
CA GLY A 230 6.24 14.18 9.75
C GLY A 230 5.23 15.32 9.79
N TRP A 231 3.97 15.00 9.50
CA TRP A 231 2.82 15.87 9.66
C TRP A 231 1.77 15.11 10.46
N GLU A 232 1.19 15.74 11.47
CA GLU A 232 0.00 15.23 12.20
C GLU A 232 -1.29 15.56 11.44
#